data_AF-A0A9D8P0U2-F1
#
_entry.id   AF-A0A9D8P0U2-F1
#
_cell.length_a   1.000
_cell.length_b   1.000
_cell.length_c   1.000
_cell.angle_alpha   90.00
_cell.angle_beta   90.00
_cell.angle_gamma   90.00
#
_symmetry.space_group_name_H-M   'P 1'
#
loop_
_entity.id
_entity.type
_entity.pdbx_description
1 polymer ?
#
loop_
_entity_poly.entity_id
_entity_poly.type
_entity_poly.pdbx_seq_one_letter_code
_entity_poly.pdbx_strand_id
1 'polypeptide(L)'
;MAHIRYRQQHFALAADETVLDCLTRNGVAVPSSCRSGACQTCLMRASTGTPPERAQRGLKDSQKAQNFFLACVCRPDTSLTVLLPDHPAETTPVTVRGLELLNDEVMRVVLECHSPIDYRPGQFIRLFFDRT
;
A
#
# COMPACT_ATOMS: atom_id res chain seq x y z
N MET A 1 -20.74 -0.76 -14.90
CA MET A 1 -20.04 -0.66 -13.60
C MET A 1 -18.77 -1.47 -13.69
N ALA A 2 -17.63 -0.90 -13.28
CA ALA A 2 -16.36 -1.63 -13.24
C ALA A 2 -16.34 -2.58 -12.04
N HIS A 3 -15.53 -3.64 -12.12
CA HIS A 3 -15.32 -4.57 -11.01
C HIS A 3 -13.85 -4.65 -10.65
N ILE A 4 -13.56 -4.77 -9.36
CA ILE A 4 -12.22 -5.05 -8.83
C ILE A 4 -12.16 -6.51 -8.42
N ARG A 5 -11.22 -7.24 -8.99
CA ARG A 5 -10.92 -8.62 -8.60
C ARG A 5 -9.64 -8.62 -7.76
N TYR A 6 -9.72 -9.17 -6.55
CA TYR A 6 -8.58 -9.34 -5.66
C TYR A 6 -8.61 -10.76 -5.09
N ARG A 7 -7.53 -11.52 -5.33
CA ARG A 7 -7.49 -12.97 -5.04
C ARG A 7 -8.67 -13.69 -5.72
N GLN A 8 -9.53 -14.36 -4.95
CA GLN A 8 -10.74 -15.03 -5.44
C GLN A 8 -12.03 -14.21 -5.22
N GLN A 9 -11.91 -12.95 -4.80
CA GLN A 9 -13.04 -12.08 -4.48
C GLN A 9 -13.27 -11.01 -5.53
N HIS A 10 -14.54 -10.71 -5.80
CA HIS A 10 -15.00 -9.77 -6.81
C HIS A 10 -15.85 -8.69 -6.16
N PHE A 11 -15.49 -7.42 -6.36
CA PHE A 11 -16.18 -6.28 -5.77
C PHE A 11 -16.69 -5.36 -6.88
N ALA A 12 -17.96 -4.97 -6.82
CA ALA A 12 -18.51 -3.94 -7.69
C ALA A 12 -17.93 -2.59 -7.28
N LEU A 13 -17.37 -1.82 -8.21
CA LEU A 13 -16.84 -0.48 -7.96
C LEU A 13 -17.95 0.55 -8.12
N ALA A 14 -18.19 1.37 -7.09
CA ALA A 14 -19.15 2.47 -7.17
C ALA A 14 -18.64 3.61 -8.05
N ALA A 15 -19.55 4.48 -8.51
CA ALA A 15 -19.17 5.67 -9.25
C ALA A 15 -18.24 6.56 -8.40
N ASP A 16 -17.16 7.07 -9.01
CA ASP A 16 -16.12 7.89 -8.37
C ASP A 16 -15.43 7.26 -7.15
N GLU A 17 -15.58 5.96 -6.94
CA GLU A 17 -14.93 5.22 -5.86
C GLU A 17 -13.49 4.86 -6.24
N THR A 18 -12.57 4.95 -5.26
CA THR A 18 -11.19 4.53 -5.47
C THR A 18 -11.06 3.02 -5.29
N VAL A 19 -10.05 2.41 -5.94
CA VAL A 19 -9.73 0.99 -5.72
C VAL A 19 -9.43 0.73 -4.24
N LEU A 20 -8.76 1.66 -3.55
CA LEU A 20 -8.49 1.54 -2.11
C LEU A 20 -9.78 1.49 -1.29
N ASP A 21 -10.73 2.39 -1.54
CA ASP A 21 -11.98 2.47 -0.76
C ASP A 21 -12.85 1.24 -1.02
N CYS A 22 -12.94 0.81 -2.29
CA CYS A 22 -13.64 -0.41 -2.67
C CYS A 22 -13.08 -1.65 -1.96
N LEU A 23 -11.76 -1.81 -1.92
CA LEU A 23 -11.13 -2.92 -1.21
C LEU A 23 -11.33 -2.83 0.31
N THR A 24 -11.12 -1.63 0.88
CA THR A 24 -11.19 -1.42 2.33
C THR A 24 -12.60 -1.64 2.87
N ARG A 25 -13.65 -1.13 2.18
CA ARG A 25 -15.04 -1.33 2.62
C ARG A 25 -15.49 -2.79 2.58
N ASN A 26 -14.82 -3.63 1.77
CA ASN A 26 -15.05 -5.07 1.69
C ASN A 26 -14.09 -5.87 2.59
N GLY A 27 -13.39 -5.22 3.53
CA GLY A 27 -12.54 -5.88 4.51
C GLY A 27 -11.15 -6.29 3.99
N VAL A 28 -10.76 -5.87 2.78
CA VAL A 28 -9.40 -6.13 2.26
C VAL A 28 -8.43 -5.11 2.84
N ALA A 29 -7.47 -5.58 3.63
CA ALA A 29 -6.42 -4.74 4.20
C ALA A 29 -5.41 -4.32 3.12
N VAL A 30 -5.56 -3.11 2.60
CA VAL A 30 -4.59 -2.48 1.69
C VAL A 30 -3.76 -1.46 2.45
N PRO A 31 -2.41 -1.57 2.41
CA PRO A 31 -1.53 -0.56 2.96
C PRO A 31 -1.88 0.85 2.49
N SER A 32 -2.09 1.81 3.39
CA SER A 32 -2.32 3.21 3.02
C SER A 32 -1.95 4.17 4.15
N SER A 33 -1.62 5.41 3.79
CA SER A 33 -1.30 6.49 4.73
C SER A 33 -1.87 7.83 4.25
N CYS A 34 -1.23 8.50 3.28
CA CYS A 34 -1.59 9.88 2.90
C CYS A 34 -2.92 10.04 2.12
N ARG A 35 -3.41 8.98 1.46
CA ARG A 35 -4.58 8.99 0.54
C ARG A 35 -4.58 10.06 -0.57
N SER A 36 -3.45 10.72 -0.81
CA SER A 36 -3.28 11.77 -1.83
C SER A 36 -2.40 11.36 -3.01
N GLY A 37 -1.90 10.12 -3.03
CA GLY A 37 -0.98 9.63 -4.05
C GLY A 37 0.50 10.01 -3.82
N ALA A 38 0.84 10.62 -2.67
CA ALA A 38 2.22 11.08 -2.41
C ALA A 38 3.13 10.00 -1.78
N CYS A 39 2.67 9.33 -0.71
CA CYS A 39 3.51 8.41 0.09
C CYS A 39 3.80 7.04 -0.57
N GLN A 40 3.10 6.72 -1.67
CA GLN A 40 3.16 5.44 -2.37
C GLN A 40 2.85 4.17 -1.53
N THR A 41 2.41 4.29 -0.27
CA THR A 41 2.09 3.13 0.57
C THR A 41 0.99 2.24 -0.03
N CYS A 42 0.03 2.82 -0.73
CA CYS A 42 -1.06 2.09 -1.40
C CYS A 42 -0.70 1.53 -2.78
N LEU A 43 0.58 1.24 -3.02
CA LEU A 43 1.02 0.67 -4.27
C LEU A 43 0.37 -0.71 -4.47
N MET A 44 -0.22 -0.91 -5.65
CA MET A 44 -0.78 -2.19 -6.11
C MET A 44 -0.36 -2.44 -7.55
N ARG A 45 -0.44 -3.69 -8.01
CA ARG A 45 -0.20 -4.07 -9.40
C ARG A 45 -1.49 -4.56 -10.04
N ALA A 46 -1.79 -4.13 -11.26
CA ALA A 46 -2.85 -4.74 -12.06
C ALA A 46 -2.27 -5.93 -12.84
N SER A 47 -2.74 -7.15 -12.56
CA SER A 47 -2.39 -8.34 -13.36
C SER A 47 -3.27 -8.47 -14.60
N THR A 48 -4.43 -7.82 -14.61
CA THR A 48 -5.32 -7.76 -15.76
C THR A 48 -6.01 -6.39 -15.79
N GLY A 49 -6.17 -5.86 -17.01
CA GLY A 49 -6.65 -4.49 -17.22
C GLY A 49 -5.53 -3.46 -17.08
N THR A 50 -5.81 -2.24 -17.52
CA THR A 50 -4.84 -1.14 -17.52
C THR A 50 -5.28 -0.08 -16.52
N PRO A 51 -4.48 0.20 -15.47
CA PRO A 51 -4.81 1.27 -14.54
C PRO A 51 -4.71 2.64 -15.25
N PRO A 52 -5.56 3.62 -14.89
CA PRO A 52 -5.49 4.96 -15.47
C PRO A 52 -4.13 5.61 -15.23
N GLU A 53 -3.61 6.34 -16.22
CA GLU A 53 -2.30 7.01 -16.14
C GLU A 53 -2.20 7.94 -14.91
N ARG A 54 -3.30 8.62 -14.57
CA ARG A 54 -3.38 9.47 -13.37
C ARG A 54 -3.09 8.71 -12.06
N ALA A 55 -3.38 7.41 -12.01
CA ALA A 55 -3.10 6.57 -10.86
C ALA A 55 -1.64 6.10 -10.81
N GLN A 56 -0.85 6.37 -11.85
CA GLN A 56 0.56 6.03 -11.96
C GLN A 56 1.49 7.26 -11.83
N ARG A 57 0.94 8.45 -11.56
CA ARG A 57 1.75 9.67 -11.36
C ARG A 57 2.69 9.49 -10.18
N GLY A 58 3.93 9.94 -10.34
CA GLY A 58 4.99 9.81 -9.33
C GLY A 58 5.65 8.43 -9.25
N LEU A 59 5.18 7.44 -10.02
CA LEU A 59 5.86 6.15 -10.14
C LEU A 59 7.00 6.21 -11.16
N LYS A 60 8.01 5.36 -10.99
CA LYS A 60 9.08 5.17 -11.97
C LYS A 60 8.53 4.50 -13.23
N ASP A 61 9.13 4.77 -14.39
CA ASP A 61 8.65 4.18 -15.65
C ASP A 61 8.72 2.65 -15.66
N SER A 62 9.72 2.06 -14.98
CA SER A 62 9.79 0.61 -14.77
C SER A 62 8.61 0.04 -13.96
N GLN A 63 8.05 0.83 -13.04
CA GLN A 63 6.84 0.46 -12.28
C GLN A 63 5.60 0.62 -13.16
N LYS A 64 5.50 1.72 -13.92
CA LYS A 64 4.39 1.95 -14.86
C LYS A 64 4.29 0.83 -15.90
N ALA A 65 5.43 0.43 -16.47
CA ALA A 65 5.53 -0.67 -17.43
C ALA A 65 5.08 -2.03 -16.87
N GLN A 66 5.16 -2.20 -15.54
CA GLN A 66 4.67 -3.38 -14.83
C GLN A 66 3.23 -3.23 -14.33
N ASN A 67 2.49 -2.21 -14.80
CA ASN A 67 1.12 -1.90 -14.37
C ASN A 67 0.97 -1.66 -12.86
N PHE A 68 2.00 -1.13 -12.20
CA PHE A 68 1.84 -0.61 -10.85
C PHE A 68 1.01 0.68 -10.85
N PHE A 69 0.24 0.88 -9.79
CA PHE A 69 -0.59 2.06 -9.60
C PHE A 69 -0.84 2.32 -8.11
N LEU A 70 -1.28 3.53 -7.80
CA LEU A 70 -1.63 3.98 -6.45
C LEU A 70 -3.13 3.80 -6.22
N ALA A 71 -3.51 2.82 -5.39
CA ALA A 71 -4.91 2.46 -5.18
C ALA A 71 -5.77 3.60 -4.61
N CYS A 72 -5.20 4.49 -3.79
CA CYS A 72 -5.91 5.61 -3.17
C CYS A 72 -6.38 6.69 -4.14
N VAL A 73 -5.82 6.74 -5.34
CA VAL A 73 -6.20 7.71 -6.38
C VAL A 73 -6.68 7.02 -7.66
N CYS A 74 -6.72 5.68 -7.69
CA CYS A 74 -7.16 4.93 -8.85
C CYS A 74 -8.68 4.80 -8.89
N ARG A 75 -9.32 5.33 -9.94
CA ARG A 75 -10.75 5.10 -10.25
C ARG A 75 -10.83 4.63 -11.71
N PRO A 76 -10.75 3.32 -11.97
CA PRO A 76 -10.69 2.80 -13.32
C PRO A 76 -12.08 2.80 -13.97
N ASP A 77 -12.13 3.10 -15.27
CA ASP A 77 -13.36 3.01 -16.07
C ASP A 77 -13.69 1.55 -16.44
N THR A 78 -12.69 0.68 -16.42
CA THR A 78 -12.79 -0.74 -16.74
C THR A 78 -12.42 -1.62 -15.55
N SER A 79 -12.86 -2.88 -15.58
CA SER A 79 -12.56 -3.84 -14.52
C SER A 79 -11.07 -4.14 -14.44
N LEU A 80 -10.53 -4.23 -13.21
CA LEU A 80 -9.14 -4.57 -12.96
C LEU A 80 -9.03 -5.85 -12.11
N THR A 81 -8.06 -6.70 -12.43
CA THR A 81 -7.57 -7.72 -11.50
C THR A 81 -6.31 -7.18 -10.83
N VAL A 82 -6.33 -7.06 -9.51
CA VAL A 82 -5.31 -6.35 -8.75
C VAL A 82 -4.68 -7.26 -7.69
N LEU A 83 -3.41 -7.01 -7.43
CA LEU A 83 -2.61 -7.71 -6.45
C LEU A 83 -1.88 -6.68 -5.59
N LEU A 84 -1.59 -7.05 -4.35
CA LEU A 84 -0.52 -6.38 -3.63
C LEU A 84 0.80 -6.68 -4.35
N PRO A 85 1.75 -5.73 -4.41
CA PRO A 85 3.07 -6.02 -4.95
C PRO A 85 3.64 -7.25 -4.23
N ASP A 86 4.25 -8.16 -5.00
CA ASP A 86 5.09 -9.21 -4.44
C ASP A 86 6.34 -8.56 -3.87
N HIS A 87 6.19 -7.93 -2.71
CA HIS A 87 7.31 -7.72 -1.83
C HIS A 87 7.29 -8.93 -0.90
N PRO A 88 8.34 -9.77 -0.89
CA PRO A 88 8.66 -10.48 0.34
C PRO A 88 8.99 -9.39 1.36
N ALA A 89 7.95 -8.77 1.93
CA ALA A 89 8.08 -8.02 3.14
C ALA A 89 8.29 -9.10 4.18
N GLU A 90 9.55 -9.45 4.41
CA GLU A 90 9.93 -10.19 5.59
C GLU A 90 9.42 -9.39 6.78
N THR A 91 8.28 -9.81 7.31
CA THR A 91 7.71 -9.23 8.51
C THR A 91 8.37 -9.93 9.68
N THR A 92 9.05 -9.16 10.51
CA THR A 92 9.57 -9.65 11.78
C THR A 92 8.84 -8.95 12.92
N PRO A 93 8.41 -9.66 13.96
CA PRO A 93 7.91 -9.03 15.17
C PRO A 93 8.99 -8.12 15.76
N VAL A 94 8.56 -7.00 16.33
CA VAL A 94 9.43 -6.04 16.99
C VAL A 94 8.91 -5.72 18.38
N THR A 95 9.82 -5.41 19.30
CA THR A 95 9.47 -4.92 20.63
C THR A 95 9.91 -3.46 20.77
N VAL A 96 9.02 -2.60 21.28
CA VAL A 96 9.36 -1.21 21.59
C VAL A 96 10.30 -1.20 22.79
N ARG A 97 11.57 -0.82 22.58
CA ARG A 97 12.58 -0.73 23.64
C ARG A 97 12.67 0.64 24.28
N GLY A 98 12.28 1.68 23.56
CA GLY A 98 12.34 3.04 24.07
C GLY A 98 11.45 4.00 23.29
N LEU A 99 10.86 4.93 24.02
CA LEU A 99 10.11 6.06 23.49
C LEU A 99 10.66 7.32 24.18
N GLU A 100 11.10 8.28 23.38
CA GLU A 100 11.66 9.54 23.88
C GLU A 100 11.16 10.69 23.03
N LEU A 101 10.57 11.70 23.67
CA LEU A 101 10.25 12.96 23.01
C LEU A 101 11.54 13.75 22.83
N LEU A 102 11.90 14.04 21.58
CA LEU A 102 13.04 14.92 21.25
C LEU A 102 12.64 16.39 21.34
N ASN A 103 11.34 16.66 21.19
CA ASN A 103 10.65 17.93 21.42
C ASN A 103 9.14 17.65 21.50
N ASP A 104 8.32 18.70 21.49
CA ASP A 104 6.86 18.62 21.64
C ASP A 104 6.14 17.91 20.47
N GLU A 105 6.79 17.77 19.31
CA GLU A 105 6.17 17.22 18.08
C GLU A 105 6.88 15.97 17.55
N VAL A 106 8.09 15.66 18.02
CA VAL A 106 8.95 14.59 17.48
C VAL A 106 9.29 13.59 18.56
N MET A 107 8.92 12.33 18.33
CA MET A 107 9.25 11.19 19.18
C MET A 107 10.25 10.25 18.49
N ARG A 108 11.34 9.93 19.18
CA ARG A 108 12.23 8.84 18.83
C ARG A 108 11.65 7.52 19.35
N VAL A 109 11.49 6.56 18.46
CA VAL A 109 11.06 5.19 18.78
C VAL A 109 12.23 4.24 18.53
N VAL A 110 12.66 3.52 19.56
CA VAL A 110 13.70 2.50 19.45
C VAL A 110 13.03 1.12 19.44
N LEU A 111 13.27 0.37 18.37
CA LEU A 111 12.70 -0.96 18.16
C LEU A 111 13.80 -2.02 18.22
N GLU A 112 13.52 -3.11 18.90
CA GLU A 112 14.32 -4.33 18.81
C GLU A 112 13.60 -5.33 17.91
N CYS A 113 14.29 -5.81 16.88
CA CYS A 113 13.75 -6.78 15.93
C CYS A 113 14.05 -8.20 16.40
N HIS A 114 13.07 -9.10 16.33
CA HIS A 114 13.26 -10.51 16.68
C HIS A 114 14.09 -11.27 15.64
N SER A 115 14.26 -10.70 14.44
CA SER A 115 15.16 -11.19 13.40
C SER A 115 15.94 -10.03 12.77
N PRO A 116 17.16 -10.27 12.26
CA PRO A 116 17.93 -9.26 11.54
C PRO A 116 17.14 -8.73 10.34
N ILE A 117 17.24 -7.43 10.09
CA ILE A 117 16.68 -6.79 8.90
C ILE A 117 17.84 -6.28 8.07
N ASP A 118 17.98 -6.78 6.85
CA ASP A 118 18.92 -6.21 5.88
C ASP A 118 18.32 -4.90 5.32
N TYR A 119 19.07 -3.80 5.47
CA TYR A 119 18.65 -2.50 4.98
C TYR A 119 19.81 -1.67 4.43
N ARG A 120 19.46 -0.69 3.60
CA ARG A 120 20.34 0.38 3.14
C ARG A 120 19.92 1.71 3.76
N PRO A 121 20.87 2.60 4.09
CA PRO A 121 20.54 3.93 4.59
C PRO A 121 19.56 4.67 3.67
N GLY A 122 18.53 5.28 4.25
CA GLY A 122 17.45 5.98 3.53
C GLY A 122 16.23 5.13 3.20
N GLN A 123 16.24 3.83 3.48
CA GLN A 123 15.02 3.01 3.44
C GLN A 123 14.14 3.28 4.66
N PHE A 124 12.86 2.93 4.53
CA PHE A 124 11.88 2.99 5.61
C PHE A 124 11.28 1.60 5.83
N ILE A 125 10.87 1.34 7.07
CA ILE A 125 10.07 0.18 7.43
C ILE A 125 8.63 0.63 7.68
N ARG A 126 7.68 -0.30 7.50
CA ARG A 126 6.28 -0.05 7.83
C ARG A 126 5.94 -0.74 9.13
N LEU A 127 5.55 0.05 10.13
CA LEU A 127 5.02 -0.45 11.38
C LEU A 127 3.50 -0.61 11.25
N PHE A 128 2.99 -1.71 11.79
CA PHE A 128 1.57 -1.98 11.92
C PHE A 128 1.35 -2.79 13.19
N PHE A 129 0.18 -2.64 13.81
CA PHE A 129 -0.21 -3.49 14.93
C PHE A 129 -0.70 -4.82 14.36
N ASP A 130 -0.12 -5.91 14.84
CA ASP A 130 -0.69 -7.24 14.62
C ASP A 130 -2.01 -7.32 15.42
N ARG A 131 -3.10 -7.66 14.72
CA ARG A 131 -4.45 -7.78 15.29
C ARG A 131 -4.91 -9.25 15.30
N THR A 132 -3.96 -10.16 15.44
CA THR A 132 -4.25 -11.58 15.68
C THR A 132 -4.69 -11.79 17.13
#